data_AF-W0DTJ0-F1
#
_entry.id   AF-W0DTJ0-F1
#
_cell.length_a   1.000
_cell.length_b   1.000
_cell.length_c   1.000
_cell.angle_alpha   90.00
_cell.angle_beta   90.00
_cell.angle_gamma   90.00
#
_symmetry.space_group_name_H-M   'P 1'
#
loop_
_entity.id
_entity.type
_entity.pdbx_description
1 polymer ?
#
loop_
_entity_poly.entity_id
_entity_poly.type
_entity_poly.pdbx_seq_one_letter_code
_entity_poly.pdbx_strand_id
1 'polypeptide(L)'
;MTVPSLVSHLRTLAAHAVEPLQTETAMHGFLTACALTPEEEVPLADCVEAGFDIPSPEKLPEDARQALEGALDEIRATLHAGNFRFDPPLPVPEGERWCQGYVAGIRAHEDAWSDWHEENFDAAKAALVIQALAIPDLREFFIPPEGVSEDPLTLEGMVALVPSAVRKIAIFRFSTPEIWDYLVDEDAFHELWSDADLAGMSDDELIAKLTELEDRVPRILIDECIRRADTLLPRLHALLADDTMWRPQPDESPAPWWALLHALFILGAIRGEAAGRAFAAALERLRTHPEDSLWEWISTEFPQLCAGKEDFIRPVLLDIARDRALEPLSRVLAMEWLADSYVDDAGEGLDELLDWVASLTTDASEDRMVAEIAGMVLVDHPRERFQALLMSLATSFEAEDPSFGAPYSVADVEQAFSDSPQRPFQPPHFLSFYNPIEIRERQLRWQGERGGFGDDDFGDDVLGIGQDALGWENETLPLPFDTPYVREHPKVGRNDPCPCGSGRKYKKCCMGKT
;
A
#
# COMPACT_ATOMS: atom_id res chain seq x y z
N MET A 1 -3.87 -15.38 5.22
CA MET A 1 -4.55 -16.10 6.31
C MET A 1 -5.95 -15.52 6.37
N THR A 2 -7.00 -16.27 6.07
CA THR A 2 -8.36 -15.80 6.34
C THR A 2 -8.54 -15.63 7.84
N VAL A 3 -9.01 -14.46 8.23
CA VAL A 3 -9.34 -14.11 9.61
C VAL A 3 -10.34 -15.13 10.13
N PRO A 4 -10.13 -15.73 11.31
CA PRO A 4 -11.11 -16.62 11.93
C PRO A 4 -12.53 -16.02 12.06
N SER A 5 -12.68 -14.69 11.91
CA SER A 5 -13.95 -13.95 11.93
C SER A 5 -14.77 -14.06 10.64
N LEU A 6 -14.24 -13.83 9.43
CA LEU A 6 -15.04 -13.87 8.18
C LEU A 6 -15.82 -15.17 8.01
N VAL A 7 -15.13 -16.31 8.14
CA VAL A 7 -15.74 -17.63 7.99
C VAL A 7 -16.81 -17.85 9.06
N SER A 8 -16.58 -17.35 10.27
CA SER A 8 -17.57 -17.41 11.35
C SER A 8 -18.78 -16.54 11.03
N HIS A 9 -18.57 -15.33 10.53
CA HIS A 9 -19.62 -14.40 10.11
C HIS A 9 -20.48 -15.00 8.99
N LEU A 10 -19.85 -15.48 7.92
CA LEU A 10 -20.52 -16.13 6.79
C LEU A 10 -21.33 -17.37 7.24
N ARG A 11 -20.80 -18.16 8.19
CA ARG A 11 -21.49 -19.33 8.72
C ARG A 11 -22.74 -18.96 9.52
N THR A 12 -22.64 -17.94 10.38
CA THR A 12 -23.79 -17.42 11.14
C THR A 12 -24.88 -16.95 10.18
N LEU A 13 -24.52 -16.23 9.11
CA LEU A 13 -25.47 -15.76 8.10
C LEU A 13 -26.11 -16.91 7.31
N ALA A 14 -25.31 -17.87 6.85
CA ALA A 14 -25.79 -19.01 6.06
C ALA A 14 -26.82 -19.85 6.84
N ALA A 15 -26.73 -19.92 8.17
CA ALA A 15 -27.70 -20.61 9.02
C ALA A 15 -29.11 -19.99 9.00
N HIS A 16 -29.23 -18.74 8.57
CA HIS A 16 -30.49 -17.99 8.50
C HIS A 16 -31.02 -17.81 7.07
N ALA A 17 -30.33 -18.30 6.04
CA ALA A 17 -30.71 -18.14 4.65
C ALA A 17 -31.76 -19.15 4.16
N VAL A 18 -32.71 -18.70 3.34
CA VAL A 18 -33.60 -19.57 2.57
C VAL A 18 -32.93 -19.86 1.21
N GLU A 19 -33.09 -21.07 0.67
CA GLU A 19 -32.49 -21.50 -0.61
C GLU A 19 -32.58 -20.41 -1.72
N PRO A 20 -31.55 -20.26 -2.60
CA PRO A 20 -30.47 -21.21 -2.91
C PRO A 20 -29.06 -20.80 -2.41
N LEU A 21 -28.89 -19.68 -1.71
CA LEU A 21 -27.57 -19.14 -1.31
C LEU A 21 -27.04 -19.65 0.04
N GLN A 22 -27.47 -20.83 0.49
CA GLN A 22 -27.20 -21.37 1.84
C GLN A 22 -25.74 -21.77 2.15
N THR A 23 -24.79 -21.48 1.26
CA THR A 23 -23.38 -21.83 1.49
C THR A 23 -22.58 -20.59 1.81
N GLU A 24 -21.62 -20.71 2.73
CA GLU A 24 -20.64 -19.67 3.06
C GLU A 24 -20.00 -19.10 1.77
N THR A 25 -19.73 -19.99 0.81
CA THR A 25 -19.17 -19.67 -0.50
C THR A 25 -20.06 -18.79 -1.38
N ALA A 26 -21.33 -19.17 -1.57
CA ALA A 26 -22.26 -18.37 -2.37
C ALA A 26 -22.55 -17.04 -1.67
N MET A 27 -22.60 -17.05 -0.34
CA MET A 27 -22.78 -15.84 0.46
C MET A 27 -21.64 -14.84 0.26
N HIS A 28 -20.41 -15.34 0.31
CA HIS A 28 -19.23 -14.52 0.04
C HIS A 28 -19.30 -13.87 -1.35
N GLY A 29 -19.72 -14.60 -2.37
CA GLY A 29 -19.90 -14.06 -3.72
C GLY A 29 -20.96 -12.99 -3.80
N PHE A 30 -22.11 -13.21 -3.17
CA PHE A 30 -23.20 -12.23 -3.09
C PHE A 30 -22.74 -10.92 -2.43
N LEU A 31 -22.13 -11.00 -1.24
CA LEU A 31 -21.65 -9.83 -0.52
C LEU A 31 -20.52 -9.11 -1.24
N THR A 32 -19.69 -9.84 -2.00
CA THR A 32 -18.66 -9.23 -2.86
C THR A 32 -19.29 -8.38 -3.96
N ALA A 33 -20.35 -8.87 -4.63
CA ALA A 33 -21.07 -8.08 -5.62
C ALA A 33 -21.71 -6.85 -4.97
N CYS A 34 -22.35 -6.98 -3.80
CA CYS A 34 -22.91 -5.84 -3.06
C CYS A 34 -21.84 -4.80 -2.68
N ALA A 35 -20.65 -5.22 -2.27
CA ALA A 35 -19.55 -4.32 -1.95
C ALA A 35 -18.98 -3.59 -3.19
N LEU A 36 -19.17 -4.17 -4.38
CA LEU A 36 -18.73 -3.60 -5.66
C LEU A 36 -19.84 -2.87 -6.43
N THR A 37 -21.07 -2.85 -5.91
CA THR A 37 -22.20 -2.17 -6.57
C THR A 37 -21.83 -0.71 -6.88
N PRO A 38 -22.12 -0.21 -8.10
CA PRO A 38 -21.79 1.14 -8.55
C PRO A 38 -22.74 2.22 -7.99
N GLU A 39 -23.01 2.16 -6.68
CA GLU A 39 -23.78 3.14 -5.91
C GLU A 39 -22.93 3.63 -4.73
N GLU A 40 -23.05 4.91 -4.34
CA GLU A 40 -22.22 5.51 -3.27
C GLU A 40 -22.47 4.89 -1.89
N GLU A 41 -23.73 4.54 -1.59
CA GLU A 41 -24.10 3.79 -0.39
C GLU A 41 -25.11 2.72 -0.79
N VAL A 42 -24.75 1.45 -0.62
CA VAL A 42 -25.73 0.36 -0.64
C VAL A 42 -26.18 0.11 0.79
N PRO A 43 -27.44 0.44 1.15
CA PRO A 43 -27.97 0.14 2.47
C PRO A 43 -27.88 -1.36 2.77
N LEU A 44 -27.44 -1.71 3.98
CA LEU A 44 -27.40 -3.09 4.47
C LEU A 44 -28.75 -3.82 4.28
N ALA A 45 -29.85 -3.05 4.33
CA ALA A 45 -31.21 -3.51 4.10
C ALA A 45 -31.42 -4.09 2.70
N ASP A 46 -30.88 -3.43 1.69
CA ASP A 46 -31.12 -3.74 0.28
C ASP A 46 -30.36 -5.01 -0.13
N CYS A 47 -29.16 -5.20 0.44
CA CYS A 47 -28.41 -6.46 0.33
C CYS A 47 -29.19 -7.66 0.92
N VAL A 48 -29.90 -7.47 2.03
CA VAL A 48 -30.62 -8.56 2.71
C VAL A 48 -31.92 -8.93 1.99
N GLU A 49 -32.67 -7.92 1.54
CA GLU A 49 -33.95 -8.14 0.85
C GLU A 49 -33.76 -8.87 -0.48
N ALA A 50 -32.70 -8.55 -1.22
CA ALA A 50 -32.48 -9.12 -2.55
C ALA A 50 -31.79 -10.49 -2.56
N GLY A 51 -30.99 -10.83 -1.54
CA GLY A 51 -30.21 -12.06 -1.49
C GLY A 51 -30.86 -13.22 -0.71
N PHE A 52 -31.65 -12.93 0.32
CA PHE A 52 -32.05 -13.94 1.31
C PHE A 52 -33.56 -14.19 1.40
N ASP A 53 -34.36 -13.48 0.61
CA ASP A 53 -35.83 -13.50 0.69
C ASP A 53 -36.33 -13.13 2.11
N ILE A 54 -35.59 -12.24 2.79
CA ILE A 54 -35.92 -11.74 4.12
C ILE A 54 -36.56 -10.36 3.96
N PRO A 55 -37.84 -10.16 4.34
CA PRO A 55 -38.57 -8.93 3.98
C PRO A 55 -38.19 -7.69 4.81
N SER A 56 -37.07 -7.70 5.55
CA SER A 56 -36.48 -6.55 6.25
C SER A 56 -35.27 -7.00 7.11
N PRO A 57 -34.13 -6.29 7.10
CA PRO A 57 -32.99 -6.56 8.00
C PRO A 57 -33.36 -6.43 9.49
N GLU A 58 -34.42 -5.70 9.85
CA GLU A 58 -34.92 -5.59 11.23
C GLU A 58 -35.49 -6.93 11.76
N LYS A 59 -35.75 -7.88 10.87
CA LYS A 59 -36.22 -9.23 11.22
C LYS A 59 -35.08 -10.23 11.38
N LEU A 60 -33.84 -9.86 11.05
CA LEU A 60 -32.68 -10.68 11.33
C LEU A 60 -32.41 -10.68 12.85
N PRO A 61 -32.04 -11.82 13.43
CA PRO A 61 -31.44 -11.87 14.76
C PRO A 61 -30.22 -10.94 14.85
N GLU A 62 -30.01 -10.34 16.02
CA GLU A 62 -28.93 -9.36 16.26
C GLU A 62 -27.54 -9.91 15.94
N ASP A 63 -27.30 -11.19 16.25
CA ASP A 63 -26.06 -11.90 15.93
C ASP A 63 -25.85 -12.09 14.42
N ALA A 64 -26.92 -12.32 13.67
CA ALA A 64 -26.86 -12.40 12.21
C ALA A 64 -26.60 -11.01 11.58
N ARG A 65 -27.20 -9.94 12.13
CA ARG A 65 -26.96 -8.57 11.65
C ARG A 65 -25.50 -8.15 11.86
N GLN A 66 -24.96 -8.39 13.05
CA GLN A 66 -23.54 -8.11 13.35
C GLN A 66 -22.60 -8.93 12.46
N ALA A 67 -22.94 -10.19 12.19
CA ALA A 67 -22.18 -11.03 11.27
C ALA A 67 -22.23 -10.50 9.83
N LEU A 68 -23.34 -9.94 9.38
CA LEU A 68 -23.44 -9.33 8.05
C LEU A 68 -22.55 -8.09 7.91
N GLU A 69 -22.66 -7.18 8.87
CA GLU A 69 -21.85 -5.95 8.94
C GLU A 69 -20.36 -6.33 8.97
N GLY A 70 -19.96 -7.21 9.89
CA GLY A 70 -18.57 -7.67 9.98
C GLY A 70 -18.07 -8.38 8.71
N ALA A 71 -18.90 -9.18 8.04
CA ALA A 71 -18.51 -9.82 6.78
C ALA A 71 -18.32 -8.79 5.64
N LEU A 72 -19.22 -7.81 5.52
CA LEU A 72 -19.12 -6.76 4.50
C LEU A 72 -17.91 -5.85 4.75
N ASP A 73 -17.64 -5.48 6.00
CA ASP A 73 -16.49 -4.67 6.37
C ASP A 73 -15.18 -5.41 6.07
N GLU A 74 -15.10 -6.71 6.40
CA GLU A 74 -13.93 -7.54 6.08
C GLU A 74 -13.74 -7.73 4.56
N ILE A 75 -14.82 -7.89 3.79
CA ILE A 75 -14.78 -7.98 2.32
C ILE A 75 -14.34 -6.64 1.71
N ARG A 76 -14.92 -5.52 2.16
CA ARG A 76 -14.52 -4.17 1.73
C ARG A 76 -13.05 -3.95 2.05
N ALA A 77 -12.60 -4.20 3.27
CA ALA A 77 -11.20 -4.10 3.66
C ALA A 77 -10.29 -4.96 2.77
N THR A 78 -10.75 -6.14 2.33
CA THR A 78 -10.01 -7.00 1.39
C THR A 78 -9.96 -6.42 -0.03
N LEU A 79 -11.04 -5.83 -0.52
CA LEU A 79 -11.06 -5.13 -1.81
C LEU A 79 -10.16 -3.88 -1.76
N HIS A 80 -10.20 -3.14 -0.64
CA HIS A 80 -9.33 -2.01 -0.33
C HIS A 80 -7.98 -2.45 0.27
N ALA A 81 -7.55 -3.71 0.12
CA ALA A 81 -6.26 -4.17 0.66
C ALA A 81 -5.04 -3.82 -0.22
N GLY A 82 -5.30 -3.15 -1.33
CA GLY A 82 -4.29 -2.67 -2.26
C GLY A 82 -3.86 -3.68 -3.30
N ASN A 83 -4.03 -4.97 -3.04
CA ASN A 83 -4.02 -5.98 -4.09
C ASN A 83 -5.38 -6.19 -4.74
N PHE A 84 -6.52 -5.88 -4.10
CA PHE A 84 -7.81 -6.50 -4.47
C PHE A 84 -7.73 -8.04 -4.45
N ARG A 85 -6.93 -8.61 -3.55
CA ARG A 85 -6.68 -10.06 -3.52
C ARG A 85 -7.87 -10.79 -2.94
N PHE A 86 -8.43 -11.66 -3.77
CA PHE A 86 -9.55 -12.50 -3.40
C PHE A 86 -9.06 -13.93 -3.15
N ASP A 87 -8.65 -14.22 -1.90
CA ASP A 87 -8.20 -15.56 -1.50
C ASP A 87 -9.36 -16.39 -0.92
N PRO A 88 -9.42 -17.72 -1.17
CA PRO A 88 -8.69 -18.50 -2.18
C PRO A 88 -9.51 -18.72 -3.47
N PRO A 89 -8.87 -19.06 -4.61
CA PRO A 89 -9.57 -19.62 -5.77
C PRO A 89 -10.26 -20.92 -5.34
N LEU A 90 -11.58 -20.93 -5.43
CA LEU A 90 -12.40 -22.05 -4.97
C LEU A 90 -12.40 -23.14 -6.05
N PRO A 91 -12.09 -24.40 -5.73
CA PRO A 91 -12.18 -25.49 -6.71
C PRO A 91 -13.62 -25.64 -7.21
N VAL A 92 -13.80 -26.33 -8.33
CA VAL A 92 -15.14 -26.77 -8.75
C VAL A 92 -15.62 -27.85 -7.77
N PRO A 93 -16.86 -27.80 -7.23
CA PRO A 93 -17.97 -26.90 -7.60
C PRO A 93 -18.10 -25.61 -6.76
N GLU A 94 -17.26 -25.39 -5.75
CA GLU A 94 -17.31 -24.19 -4.90
C GLU A 94 -17.15 -22.89 -5.70
N GLY A 95 -16.26 -22.86 -6.71
CA GLY A 95 -16.10 -21.69 -7.59
C GLY A 95 -17.38 -21.33 -8.34
N GLU A 96 -18.11 -22.31 -8.88
CA GLU A 96 -19.40 -22.07 -9.54
C GLU A 96 -20.44 -21.52 -8.55
N ARG A 97 -20.50 -22.06 -7.33
CA ARG A 97 -21.41 -21.58 -6.27
C ARG A 97 -21.11 -20.14 -5.89
N TRP A 98 -19.83 -19.77 -5.83
CA TRP A 98 -19.42 -18.40 -5.58
C TRP A 98 -19.93 -17.47 -6.69
N CYS A 99 -19.72 -17.84 -7.96
CA CYS A 99 -20.21 -17.07 -9.11
C CYS A 99 -21.73 -16.92 -9.11
N GLN A 100 -22.48 -17.95 -8.72
CA GLN A 100 -23.94 -17.88 -8.57
C GLN A 100 -24.37 -16.84 -7.53
N GLY A 101 -23.68 -16.79 -6.40
CA GLY A 101 -23.87 -15.75 -5.39
C GLY A 101 -23.59 -14.35 -5.92
N TYR A 102 -22.46 -14.18 -6.59
CA TYR A 102 -22.08 -12.90 -7.20
C TYR A 102 -23.13 -12.40 -8.21
N VAL A 103 -23.60 -13.27 -9.10
CA VAL A 103 -24.66 -12.93 -10.08
C VAL A 103 -25.98 -12.59 -9.39
N ALA A 104 -26.32 -13.24 -8.27
CA ALA A 104 -27.49 -12.85 -7.50
C ALA A 104 -27.35 -11.44 -6.91
N GLY A 105 -26.15 -11.05 -6.46
CA GLY A 105 -25.86 -9.69 -5.99
C GLY A 105 -25.92 -8.63 -7.10
N ILE A 106 -25.46 -8.95 -8.32
CA ILE A 106 -25.67 -8.05 -9.48
C ILE A 106 -27.17 -7.85 -9.74
N ARG A 107 -27.95 -8.95 -9.75
CA ARG A 107 -29.40 -8.89 -10.01
C ARG A 107 -30.17 -8.10 -8.95
N ALA A 108 -29.67 -8.04 -7.72
CA ALA A 108 -30.23 -7.21 -6.67
C ALA A 108 -30.24 -5.72 -7.02
N HIS A 109 -29.22 -5.28 -7.78
CA HIS A 109 -29.01 -3.90 -8.21
C HIS A 109 -28.87 -3.83 -9.74
N GLU A 110 -29.75 -4.54 -10.48
CA GLU A 110 -29.60 -4.76 -11.93
C GLU A 110 -29.49 -3.46 -12.72
N ASP A 111 -30.30 -2.45 -12.40
CA ASP A 111 -30.29 -1.15 -13.07
C ASP A 111 -28.94 -0.45 -12.91
N ALA A 112 -28.41 -0.37 -11.68
CA ALA A 112 -27.11 0.25 -11.39
C ALA A 112 -25.96 -0.46 -12.11
N TRP A 113 -25.95 -1.80 -12.08
CA TRP A 113 -24.93 -2.59 -12.79
C TRP A 113 -25.05 -2.47 -14.31
N SER A 114 -26.26 -2.39 -14.85
CA SER A 114 -26.49 -2.24 -16.29
C SER A 114 -25.95 -0.91 -16.80
N ASP A 115 -26.36 0.20 -16.17
CA ASP A 115 -25.93 1.55 -16.54
C ASP A 115 -24.40 1.66 -16.45
N TRP A 116 -23.81 1.17 -15.37
CA TRP A 116 -22.37 1.22 -15.17
C TRP A 116 -21.59 0.35 -16.18
N HIS A 117 -22.09 -0.83 -16.55
CA HIS A 117 -21.46 -1.69 -17.56
C HIS A 117 -21.50 -1.09 -18.97
N GLU A 118 -22.53 -0.30 -19.30
CA GLU A 118 -22.58 0.42 -20.58
C GLU A 118 -21.46 1.48 -20.67
N GLU A 119 -21.14 2.11 -19.55
CA GLU A 119 -20.06 3.09 -19.44
C GLU A 119 -18.68 2.43 -19.30
N ASN A 120 -18.61 1.24 -18.69
CA ASN A 120 -17.37 0.54 -18.33
C ASN A 120 -17.27 -0.85 -18.99
N PHE A 121 -17.19 -0.86 -20.33
CA PHE A 121 -17.22 -2.08 -21.15
C PHE A 121 -16.15 -3.12 -20.75
N ASP A 122 -14.99 -2.68 -20.28
CA ASP A 122 -13.92 -3.56 -19.84
C ASP A 122 -14.22 -4.30 -18.54
N ALA A 123 -14.89 -3.66 -17.59
CA ALA A 123 -15.41 -4.31 -16.40
C ALA A 123 -16.57 -5.25 -16.76
N ALA A 124 -17.41 -4.86 -17.72
CA ALA A 124 -18.49 -5.72 -18.23
C ALA A 124 -17.94 -7.03 -18.83
N LYS A 125 -16.86 -6.96 -19.63
CA LYS A 125 -16.15 -8.15 -20.14
C LYS A 125 -15.62 -9.04 -19.01
N ALA A 126 -15.11 -8.46 -17.92
CA ALA A 126 -14.65 -9.21 -16.76
C ALA A 126 -15.81 -9.90 -16.02
N ALA A 127 -16.91 -9.17 -15.79
CA ALA A 127 -18.12 -9.72 -15.17
C ALA A 127 -18.72 -10.87 -15.98
N LEU A 128 -18.59 -10.83 -17.31
CA LEU A 128 -19.09 -11.87 -18.21
C LEU A 128 -18.44 -13.24 -17.95
N VAL A 129 -17.17 -13.29 -17.53
CA VAL A 129 -16.49 -14.54 -17.12
C VAL A 129 -17.19 -15.16 -15.90
N ILE A 130 -17.53 -14.33 -14.91
CA ILE A 130 -18.23 -14.76 -13.69
C ILE A 130 -19.65 -15.21 -14.03
N GLN A 131 -20.35 -14.46 -14.89
CA GLN A 131 -21.71 -14.81 -15.34
C GLN A 131 -21.72 -16.13 -16.11
N ALA A 132 -20.74 -16.37 -16.98
CA ALA A 132 -20.61 -17.63 -17.73
C ALA A 132 -20.42 -18.83 -16.78
N LEU A 133 -19.71 -18.67 -15.67
CA LEU A 133 -19.57 -19.73 -14.67
C LEU A 133 -20.85 -19.97 -13.86
N ALA A 134 -21.64 -18.92 -13.63
CA ALA A 134 -22.91 -19.02 -12.90
C ALA A 134 -24.07 -19.57 -13.75
N ILE A 135 -24.05 -19.32 -15.07
CA ILE A 135 -25.14 -19.59 -16.00
C ILE A 135 -24.68 -20.62 -17.04
N PRO A 136 -25.09 -21.91 -16.91
CA PRO A 136 -24.63 -22.98 -17.79
C PRO A 136 -24.83 -22.70 -19.30
N ASP A 137 -25.97 -22.15 -19.68
CA ASP A 137 -26.29 -21.82 -21.08
C ASP A 137 -25.33 -20.76 -21.65
N LEU A 138 -24.92 -19.78 -20.82
CA LEU A 138 -23.96 -18.76 -21.21
C LEU A 138 -22.55 -19.36 -21.35
N ARG A 139 -22.20 -20.30 -20.48
CA ARG A 139 -20.92 -21.03 -20.52
C ARG A 139 -20.68 -21.76 -21.83
N GLU A 140 -21.73 -22.33 -22.42
CA GLU A 140 -21.65 -23.09 -23.69
C GLU A 140 -21.16 -22.23 -24.87
N PHE A 141 -21.28 -20.89 -24.78
CA PHE A 141 -20.72 -19.98 -25.77
C PHE A 141 -19.21 -19.78 -25.62
N PHE A 142 -18.65 -20.00 -24.43
CA PHE A 142 -17.22 -19.83 -24.13
C PHE A 142 -16.42 -21.13 -24.27
N ILE A 143 -17.03 -22.27 -23.94
CA ILE A 143 -16.39 -23.58 -24.06
C ILE A 143 -16.72 -24.16 -25.44
N PRO A 144 -15.75 -24.25 -26.37
CA PRO A 144 -16.02 -24.77 -27.70
C PRO A 144 -16.44 -26.25 -27.63
N PRO A 145 -17.29 -26.73 -28.57
CA PRO A 145 -17.64 -28.13 -28.66
C PRO A 145 -16.39 -29.02 -28.83
N GLU A 146 -16.45 -30.26 -28.35
CA GLU A 146 -15.36 -31.23 -28.50
C GLU A 146 -14.85 -31.30 -29.95
N GLY A 147 -13.56 -31.02 -30.16
CA GLY A 147 -12.89 -31.10 -31.47
C GLY A 147 -12.71 -29.80 -32.25
N VAL A 148 -13.01 -28.63 -31.66
CA VAL A 148 -12.97 -27.32 -32.36
C VAL A 148 -11.75 -26.44 -31.99
N SER A 149 -10.97 -26.78 -30.95
CA SER A 149 -9.75 -26.06 -30.54
C SER A 149 -8.63 -27.03 -30.15
N GLU A 150 -7.36 -26.66 -30.36
CA GLU A 150 -6.19 -27.40 -29.82
C GLU A 150 -6.04 -27.21 -28.29
N ASP A 151 -6.67 -26.17 -27.72
CA ASP A 151 -6.70 -25.92 -26.27
C ASP A 151 -8.12 -25.52 -25.83
N PRO A 152 -8.94 -26.45 -25.29
CA PRO A 152 -10.26 -26.13 -24.79
C PRO A 152 -10.18 -25.43 -23.41
N LEU A 153 -10.87 -24.29 -23.25
CA LEU A 153 -11.09 -23.68 -21.94
C LEU A 153 -11.79 -24.70 -21.02
N THR A 154 -11.10 -25.14 -19.97
CA THR A 154 -11.66 -26.03 -18.95
C THR A 154 -12.47 -25.23 -17.95
N LEU A 155 -13.41 -25.89 -17.27
CA LEU A 155 -14.19 -25.26 -16.21
C LEU A 155 -13.26 -24.78 -15.07
N GLU A 156 -12.26 -25.58 -14.73
CA GLU A 156 -11.21 -25.24 -13.77
C GLU A 156 -10.40 -24.03 -14.23
N GLY A 157 -10.05 -23.95 -15.52
CA GLY A 157 -9.35 -22.80 -16.10
C GLY A 157 -10.19 -21.52 -16.04
N MET A 158 -11.49 -21.60 -16.31
CA MET A 158 -12.40 -20.45 -16.18
C MET A 158 -12.53 -19.99 -14.73
N VAL A 159 -12.68 -20.92 -13.77
CA VAL A 159 -12.74 -20.61 -12.34
C VAL A 159 -11.45 -19.94 -11.86
N ALA A 160 -10.29 -20.34 -12.38
CA ALA A 160 -9.01 -19.70 -12.08
C ALA A 160 -8.92 -18.22 -12.51
N LEU A 161 -9.76 -17.78 -13.45
CA LEU A 161 -9.84 -16.38 -13.89
C LEU A 161 -10.70 -15.48 -13.00
N VAL A 162 -11.52 -16.06 -12.10
CA VAL A 162 -12.47 -15.31 -11.27
C VAL A 162 -11.78 -14.25 -10.40
N PRO A 163 -10.68 -14.54 -9.68
CA PRO A 163 -10.00 -13.52 -8.87
C PRO A 163 -9.50 -12.34 -9.71
N SER A 164 -8.94 -12.59 -10.91
CA SER A 164 -8.50 -11.54 -11.83
C SER A 164 -9.67 -10.73 -12.37
N ALA A 165 -10.82 -11.36 -12.64
CA ALA A 165 -12.03 -10.68 -13.06
C ALA A 165 -12.59 -9.76 -11.96
N VAL A 166 -12.69 -10.25 -10.72
CA VAL A 166 -13.14 -9.45 -9.55
C VAL A 166 -12.19 -8.27 -9.32
N ARG A 167 -10.87 -8.50 -9.37
CA ARG A 167 -9.87 -7.43 -9.25
C ARG A 167 -10.01 -6.37 -10.33
N LYS A 168 -10.24 -6.78 -11.59
CA LYS A 168 -10.51 -5.82 -12.67
C LYS A 168 -11.76 -5.00 -12.37
N ILE A 169 -12.87 -5.62 -11.98
CA ILE A 169 -14.11 -4.91 -11.63
C ILE A 169 -13.86 -3.93 -10.46
N ALA A 170 -13.15 -4.35 -9.42
CA ALA A 170 -12.83 -3.52 -8.26
C ALA A 170 -11.99 -2.29 -8.63
N ILE A 171 -10.94 -2.47 -9.44
CA ILE A 171 -10.16 -1.36 -9.99
C ILE A 171 -11.11 -0.40 -10.70
N PHE A 172 -11.94 -0.90 -11.62
CA PHE A 172 -13.01 -0.16 -12.32
C PHE A 172 -13.96 0.61 -11.40
N ARG A 173 -14.34 0.01 -10.27
CA ARG A 173 -15.28 0.60 -9.33
C ARG A 173 -14.66 1.74 -8.50
N PHE A 174 -13.38 1.64 -8.17
CA PHE A 174 -12.74 2.56 -7.23
C PHE A 174 -11.87 3.63 -7.89
N SER A 175 -11.57 3.53 -9.19
CA SER A 175 -10.80 4.57 -9.89
C SER A 175 -11.71 5.60 -10.57
N THR A 176 -11.17 6.80 -10.84
CA THR A 176 -11.93 7.90 -11.44
C THR A 176 -12.03 7.78 -12.97
N PRO A 177 -13.00 8.45 -13.62
CA PRO A 177 -13.07 8.63 -15.08
C PRO A 177 -11.74 9.01 -15.74
N GLU A 178 -10.97 9.86 -15.09
CA GLU A 178 -9.67 10.31 -15.56
C GLU A 178 -8.63 9.18 -15.54
N ILE A 179 -8.68 8.27 -14.56
CA ILE A 179 -7.86 7.04 -14.59
C ILE A 179 -8.27 6.13 -15.76
N TRP A 180 -9.58 6.00 -16.04
CA TRP A 180 -10.10 5.12 -17.11
C TRP A 180 -9.56 5.49 -18.48
N ASP A 181 -9.56 6.78 -18.80
CA ASP A 181 -9.06 7.30 -20.08
C ASP A 181 -7.58 6.95 -20.33
N TYR A 182 -6.82 6.64 -19.27
CA TYR A 182 -5.41 6.24 -19.35
C TYR A 182 -5.16 4.76 -19.06
N LEU A 183 -6.16 3.97 -18.66
CA LEU A 183 -6.07 2.52 -18.46
C LEU A 183 -6.19 1.71 -19.77
N VAL A 184 -5.71 2.29 -20.88
CA VAL A 184 -5.92 1.77 -22.25
C VAL A 184 -5.11 0.50 -22.54
N ASP A 185 -5.72 -0.39 -23.34
CA ASP A 185 -5.38 -1.74 -23.84
C ASP A 185 -3.91 -2.07 -24.24
N GLU A 186 -2.96 -1.13 -24.26
CA GLU A 186 -1.61 -1.37 -24.80
C GLU A 186 -0.59 -1.92 -23.78
N ASP A 187 -0.82 -1.75 -22.48
CA ASP A 187 0.04 -2.31 -21.44
C ASP A 187 -0.44 -3.68 -20.95
N ALA A 188 0.49 -4.61 -20.77
CA ALA A 188 0.20 -5.86 -20.07
C ALA A 188 -0.26 -5.53 -18.64
N PHE A 189 -1.54 -5.78 -18.36
CA PHE A 189 -2.12 -5.63 -17.03
C PHE A 189 -1.63 -6.79 -16.15
N HIS A 190 -0.38 -6.68 -15.67
CA HIS A 190 0.29 -7.69 -14.87
C HIS A 190 -0.45 -8.00 -13.56
N GLU A 191 -1.33 -7.11 -13.12
CA GLU A 191 -2.25 -7.28 -12.01
C GLU A 191 -3.33 -8.36 -12.29
N LEU A 192 -3.48 -8.81 -13.55
CA LEU A 192 -4.35 -9.93 -13.92
C LEU A 192 -3.66 -11.30 -13.90
N TRP A 193 -2.35 -11.38 -13.62
CA TRP A 193 -1.68 -12.68 -13.49
C TRP A 193 -2.40 -13.55 -12.47
N SER A 194 -2.66 -14.80 -12.85
CA SER A 194 -3.29 -15.76 -11.96
C SER A 194 -2.28 -16.30 -10.95
N ASP A 195 -2.79 -16.86 -9.85
CA ASP A 195 -1.96 -17.59 -8.89
C ASP A 195 -1.20 -18.75 -9.57
N ALA A 196 -1.78 -19.34 -10.62
CA ALA A 196 -1.14 -20.41 -11.39
C ALA A 196 0.04 -19.89 -12.23
N ASP A 197 -0.09 -18.70 -12.83
CA ASP A 197 1.00 -18.06 -13.58
C ASP A 197 2.19 -17.79 -12.66
N LEU A 198 1.92 -17.23 -11.48
CA LEU A 198 2.94 -16.95 -10.46
C LEU A 198 3.53 -18.23 -9.88
N ALA A 199 2.71 -19.24 -9.59
CA ALA A 199 3.15 -20.55 -9.10
C ALA A 199 4.10 -21.27 -10.09
N GLY A 200 3.89 -21.05 -11.40
CA GLY A 200 4.73 -21.60 -12.46
C GLY A 200 6.13 -20.97 -12.55
N MET A 201 6.31 -19.75 -12.04
CA MET A 201 7.60 -19.06 -12.05
C MET A 201 8.53 -19.62 -10.98
N SER A 202 9.80 -19.81 -11.34
CA SER A 202 10.90 -20.03 -10.39
C SER A 202 11.22 -18.76 -9.60
N ASP A 203 11.90 -18.92 -8.46
CA ASP A 203 12.28 -17.78 -7.62
C ASP A 203 13.22 -16.80 -8.35
N ASP A 204 14.04 -17.30 -9.28
CA ASP A 204 14.90 -16.46 -10.12
C ASP A 204 14.09 -15.67 -11.16
N GLU A 205 13.03 -16.26 -11.72
CA GLU A 205 12.10 -15.55 -12.61
C GLU A 205 11.30 -14.48 -11.86
N LEU A 206 10.86 -14.75 -10.61
CA LEU A 206 10.20 -13.75 -9.77
C LEU A 206 11.11 -12.54 -9.52
N ILE A 207 12.38 -12.76 -9.17
CA ILE A 207 13.35 -11.67 -8.96
C ILE A 207 13.65 -10.92 -10.26
N ALA A 208 13.76 -11.63 -11.39
CA ALA A 208 13.95 -10.99 -12.69
C ALA A 208 12.79 -10.03 -13.03
N LYS A 209 11.55 -10.42 -12.71
CA LYS A 209 10.37 -9.56 -12.88
C LYS A 209 10.39 -8.31 -12.01
N LEU A 210 10.98 -8.34 -10.81
CA LEU A 210 11.18 -7.13 -9.99
C LEU A 210 12.05 -6.08 -10.70
N THR A 211 13.01 -6.53 -11.52
CA THR A 211 13.86 -5.61 -12.30
C THR A 211 13.17 -5.17 -13.58
N GLU A 212 12.53 -6.10 -14.29
CA GLU A 212 11.87 -5.85 -15.58
C GLU A 212 10.71 -4.86 -15.47
N LEU A 213 9.89 -5.00 -14.42
CA LEU A 213 8.68 -4.21 -14.26
C LEU A 213 8.94 -2.84 -13.62
N GLU A 214 10.09 -2.66 -12.96
CA GLU A 214 10.43 -1.42 -12.26
C GLU A 214 9.32 -1.02 -11.26
N ASP A 215 8.84 0.21 -11.27
CA ASP A 215 7.73 0.63 -10.42
C ASP A 215 6.36 0.06 -10.81
N ARG A 216 6.25 -0.73 -11.90
CA ARG A 216 5.00 -1.37 -12.36
C ARG A 216 4.82 -2.77 -11.78
N VAL A 217 5.67 -3.19 -10.84
CA VAL A 217 5.52 -4.48 -10.18
C VAL A 217 4.13 -4.58 -9.53
N PRO A 218 3.31 -5.60 -9.87
CA PRO A 218 1.99 -5.73 -9.29
C PRO A 218 2.05 -6.32 -7.88
N ARG A 219 1.11 -5.94 -7.02
CA ARG A 219 1.06 -6.44 -5.63
C ARG A 219 1.01 -7.97 -5.53
N ILE A 220 0.36 -8.65 -6.47
CA ILE A 220 0.28 -10.12 -6.48
C ILE A 220 1.66 -10.79 -6.61
N LEU A 221 2.60 -10.18 -7.33
CA LEU A 221 3.96 -10.72 -7.44
C LEU A 221 4.70 -10.55 -6.11
N ILE A 222 4.53 -9.41 -5.44
CA ILE A 222 5.13 -9.15 -4.12
C ILE A 222 4.57 -10.09 -3.06
N ASP A 223 3.25 -10.29 -3.07
CA ASP A 223 2.59 -11.22 -2.17
C ASP A 223 3.07 -12.67 -2.38
N GLU A 224 3.29 -13.07 -3.63
CA GLU A 224 3.89 -14.38 -3.94
C GLU A 224 5.34 -14.47 -3.43
N CYS A 225 6.12 -13.39 -3.56
CA CYS A 225 7.46 -13.33 -3.02
C CYS A 225 7.46 -13.49 -1.48
N ILE A 226 6.54 -12.81 -0.80
CA ILE A 226 6.36 -12.92 0.66
C ILE A 226 5.92 -14.35 1.04
N ARG A 227 4.99 -14.96 0.27
CA ARG A 227 4.53 -16.33 0.51
C ARG A 227 5.67 -17.36 0.40
N ARG A 228 6.65 -17.10 -0.47
CA ARG A 228 7.85 -17.94 -0.67
C ARG A 228 9.08 -17.47 0.12
N ALA A 229 8.88 -16.69 1.19
CA ALA A 229 9.97 -16.12 1.98
C ALA A 229 11.13 -17.09 2.28
N ASP A 230 10.83 -18.33 2.68
CA ASP A 230 11.83 -19.34 3.04
C ASP A 230 12.83 -19.64 1.93
N THR A 231 12.39 -19.67 0.67
CA THR A 231 13.26 -19.97 -0.49
C THR A 231 13.81 -18.71 -1.14
N LEU A 232 13.09 -17.58 -1.06
CA LEU A 232 13.50 -16.30 -1.64
C LEU A 232 14.50 -15.53 -0.78
N LEU A 233 14.46 -15.63 0.55
CA LEU A 233 15.35 -14.88 1.45
C LEU A 233 16.85 -14.99 1.07
N PRO A 234 17.42 -16.19 0.79
CA PRO A 234 18.80 -16.30 0.35
C PRO A 234 19.08 -15.60 -0.98
N ARG A 235 18.09 -15.54 -1.89
CA ARG A 235 18.22 -14.89 -3.19
C ARG A 235 18.10 -13.37 -3.08
N LEU A 236 17.18 -12.87 -2.27
CA LEU A 236 17.09 -11.44 -1.92
C LEU A 236 18.37 -10.97 -1.24
N HIS A 237 18.93 -11.77 -0.33
CA HIS A 237 20.22 -11.44 0.27
C HIS A 237 21.34 -11.40 -0.77
N ALA A 238 21.40 -12.36 -1.70
CA ALA A 238 22.39 -12.38 -2.77
C ALA A 238 22.25 -11.16 -3.72
N LEU A 239 21.02 -10.76 -4.04
CA LEU A 239 20.71 -9.57 -4.82
C LEU A 239 21.23 -8.30 -4.14
N LEU A 240 20.92 -8.14 -2.85
CA LEU A 240 21.42 -7.02 -2.04
C LEU A 240 22.95 -7.08 -1.91
N ALA A 241 23.54 -8.27 -1.95
CA ALA A 241 24.97 -8.52 -1.87
C ALA A 241 25.75 -8.25 -3.18
N ASP A 242 25.06 -8.01 -4.30
CA ASP A 242 25.69 -7.78 -5.60
C ASP A 242 25.99 -6.30 -5.83
N ASP A 243 27.27 -5.92 -5.77
CA ASP A 243 27.73 -4.54 -5.97
C ASP A 243 27.38 -3.97 -7.35
N THR A 244 27.08 -4.80 -8.35
CA THR A 244 26.67 -4.31 -9.67
C THR A 244 25.26 -3.72 -9.65
N MET A 245 24.41 -4.16 -8.72
CA MET A 245 23.04 -3.65 -8.55
C MET A 245 23.01 -2.24 -7.94
N TRP A 246 24.06 -1.87 -7.21
CA TRP A 246 24.18 -0.59 -6.51
C TRP A 246 24.85 0.51 -7.35
N ARG A 247 25.28 0.20 -8.59
CA ARG A 247 25.99 1.15 -9.44
C ARG A 247 25.05 1.79 -10.45
N PRO A 248 25.15 3.11 -10.69
CA PRO A 248 24.42 3.76 -11.76
C PRO A 248 24.83 3.16 -13.12
N GLN A 249 23.84 2.81 -13.93
CA GLN A 249 24.08 2.25 -15.26
C GLN A 249 24.22 3.39 -16.29
N PRO A 250 25.20 3.31 -17.20
CA PRO A 250 25.48 4.36 -18.18
C PRO A 250 24.54 4.37 -19.39
N ASP A 251 23.80 3.30 -19.61
CA ASP A 251 22.78 3.13 -20.66
C ASP A 251 21.39 3.12 -20.03
N GLU A 252 20.40 3.73 -20.68
CA GLU A 252 19.00 3.93 -20.25
C GLU A 252 18.20 2.63 -19.97
N SER A 253 18.87 1.51 -19.69
CA SER A 253 18.33 0.24 -19.22
C SER A 253 17.62 0.41 -17.86
N PRO A 254 16.62 -0.45 -17.53
CA PRO A 254 15.91 -0.42 -16.26
C PRO A 254 16.91 -0.30 -15.11
N ALA A 255 16.71 0.69 -14.25
CA ALA A 255 17.68 0.97 -13.22
C ALA A 255 17.73 -0.22 -12.25
N PRO A 256 18.86 -0.95 -12.11
CA PRO A 256 18.93 -2.19 -11.34
C PRO A 256 18.52 -2.02 -9.87
N TRP A 257 18.55 -0.77 -9.37
CA TRP A 257 18.14 -0.42 -8.03
C TRP A 257 16.64 -0.62 -7.75
N TRP A 258 15.76 -0.68 -8.75
CA TRP A 258 14.34 -1.04 -8.54
C TRP A 258 14.21 -2.39 -7.84
N ALA A 259 15.00 -3.37 -8.27
CA ALA A 259 15.02 -4.68 -7.62
C ALA A 259 15.48 -4.60 -6.16
N LEU A 260 16.39 -3.68 -5.83
CA LEU A 260 16.83 -3.43 -4.46
C LEU A 260 15.70 -2.81 -3.61
N LEU A 261 14.96 -1.84 -4.15
CA LEU A 261 13.78 -1.26 -3.49
C LEU A 261 12.75 -2.34 -3.17
N HIS A 262 12.38 -3.15 -4.16
CA HIS A 262 11.40 -4.22 -3.96
C HIS A 262 11.90 -5.28 -2.97
N ALA A 263 13.19 -5.62 -3.01
CA ALA A 263 13.79 -6.52 -2.03
C ALA A 263 13.67 -5.97 -0.60
N LEU A 264 13.91 -4.67 -0.39
CA LEU A 264 13.72 -4.02 0.91
C LEU A 264 12.25 -4.08 1.37
N PHE A 265 11.28 -3.84 0.48
CA PHE A 265 9.86 -3.92 0.81
C PHE A 265 9.43 -5.36 1.15
N ILE A 266 9.89 -6.35 0.38
CA ILE A 266 9.62 -7.76 0.66
C ILE A 266 10.25 -8.15 2.00
N LEU A 267 11.50 -7.77 2.26
CA LEU A 267 12.14 -7.99 3.56
C LEU A 267 11.40 -7.30 4.70
N GLY A 268 10.88 -6.08 4.46
CA GLY A 268 10.06 -5.36 5.43
C GLY A 268 8.80 -6.12 5.83
N ALA A 269 8.15 -6.76 4.85
CA ALA A 269 6.97 -7.59 5.09
C ALA A 269 7.28 -8.94 5.76
N ILE A 270 8.49 -9.49 5.57
CA ILE A 270 8.89 -10.78 6.14
C ILE A 270 9.42 -10.59 7.57
N ARG A 271 8.98 -11.45 8.48
CA ARG A 271 9.46 -11.47 9.87
C ARG A 271 10.62 -12.41 10.10
N GLY A 272 11.34 -12.17 11.18
CA GLY A 272 12.35 -13.07 11.71
C GLY A 272 13.78 -12.59 11.50
N GLU A 273 14.70 -13.27 12.20
CA GLU A 273 16.11 -12.90 12.27
C GLU A 273 16.79 -12.85 10.89
N ALA A 274 16.48 -13.78 10.00
CA ALA A 274 17.07 -13.80 8.66
C ALA A 274 16.71 -12.56 7.84
N ALA A 275 15.44 -12.14 7.88
CA ALA A 275 14.97 -10.93 7.21
C ALA A 275 15.58 -9.67 7.84
N GLY A 276 15.62 -9.59 9.18
CA GLY A 276 16.25 -8.49 9.91
C GLY A 276 17.73 -8.32 9.58
N ARG A 277 18.49 -9.42 9.54
CA ARG A 277 19.92 -9.40 9.16
C ARG A 277 20.14 -8.99 7.70
N ALA A 278 19.31 -9.49 6.78
CA ALA A 278 19.40 -9.12 5.37
C ALA A 278 19.08 -7.63 5.16
N PHE A 279 18.06 -7.10 5.85
CA PHE A 279 17.71 -5.69 5.81
C PHE A 279 18.83 -4.82 6.39
N ALA A 280 19.39 -5.18 7.55
CA ALA A 280 20.53 -4.49 8.14
C ALA A 280 21.77 -4.48 7.22
N ALA A 281 22.05 -5.59 6.52
CA ALA A 281 23.14 -5.65 5.54
C ALA A 281 22.89 -4.73 4.33
N ALA A 282 21.63 -4.51 3.94
CA ALA A 282 21.27 -3.55 2.89
C ALA A 282 21.47 -2.10 3.36
N LEU A 283 21.10 -1.77 4.59
CA LEU A 283 21.36 -0.46 5.20
C LEU A 283 22.87 -0.15 5.26
N GLU A 284 23.69 -1.13 5.62
CA GLU A 284 25.15 -0.99 5.63
C GLU A 284 25.72 -0.70 4.23
N ARG A 285 25.06 -1.19 3.17
CA ARG A 285 25.43 -0.90 1.77
C ARG A 285 24.98 0.48 1.32
N LEU A 286 23.76 0.88 1.70
CA LEU A 286 23.25 2.24 1.50
C LEU A 286 24.21 3.29 2.07
N ARG A 287 24.90 2.99 3.18
CA ARG A 287 25.99 3.83 3.72
C ARG A 287 27.06 4.18 2.70
N THR A 288 27.35 3.28 1.76
CA THR A 288 28.44 3.41 0.77
C THR A 288 27.98 3.80 -0.62
N HIS A 289 26.65 3.89 -0.83
CA HIS A 289 26.01 4.24 -2.10
C HIS A 289 24.91 5.27 -1.82
N PRO A 290 25.29 6.52 -1.48
CA PRO A 290 24.36 7.55 -1.01
C PRO A 290 23.50 8.15 -2.13
N GLU A 291 23.47 7.58 -3.34
CA GLU A 291 22.64 8.16 -4.41
C GLU A 291 21.20 8.29 -3.93
N ASP A 292 20.72 9.54 -3.90
CA ASP A 292 19.47 10.03 -3.30
C ASP A 292 18.23 9.17 -3.59
N SER A 293 18.28 8.38 -4.67
CA SER A 293 17.15 7.62 -5.20
C SER A 293 16.69 6.46 -4.32
N LEU A 294 17.53 5.73 -3.58
CA LEU A 294 16.99 4.62 -2.78
C LEU A 294 16.53 5.07 -1.40
N TRP A 295 17.33 5.90 -0.71
CA TRP A 295 17.00 6.48 0.60
C TRP A 295 15.66 7.22 0.60
N GLU A 296 15.40 8.02 -0.43
CA GLU A 296 14.16 8.80 -0.53
C GLU A 296 12.92 7.91 -0.59
N TRP A 297 12.96 6.84 -1.40
CA TRP A 297 11.81 5.96 -1.63
C TRP A 297 11.47 5.09 -0.42
N ILE A 298 12.44 4.83 0.45
CA ILE A 298 12.21 4.06 1.69
C ILE A 298 11.97 4.98 2.91
N SER A 299 12.29 6.28 2.81
CA SER A 299 12.23 7.25 3.93
C SER A 299 10.83 7.48 4.50
N THR A 300 9.80 7.41 3.66
CA THR A 300 8.41 7.65 4.08
C THR A 300 7.86 6.45 4.84
N GLU A 301 8.28 5.25 4.45
CA GLU A 301 7.72 3.96 4.85
C GLU A 301 8.50 3.22 5.95
N PHE A 302 9.65 3.76 6.33
CA PHE A 302 10.63 3.05 7.14
C PHE A 302 10.13 2.42 8.44
N PRO A 303 9.33 3.11 9.26
CA PRO A 303 8.90 2.54 10.54
C PRO A 303 8.11 1.25 10.33
N GLN A 304 7.33 1.17 9.25
CA GLN A 304 6.61 -0.05 8.88
C GLN A 304 7.56 -1.14 8.35
N LEU A 305 8.57 -0.80 7.55
CA LEU A 305 9.56 -1.76 7.04
C LEU A 305 10.37 -2.42 8.18
N CYS A 306 10.59 -1.67 9.24
CA CYS A 306 11.48 -2.03 10.33
C CYS A 306 10.82 -2.70 11.51
N ALA A 307 9.49 -2.67 11.55
CA ALA A 307 8.69 -3.34 12.57
C ALA A 307 9.13 -4.81 12.77
N GLY A 308 9.46 -5.14 14.01
CA GLY A 308 9.91 -6.46 14.45
C GLY A 308 11.34 -6.83 14.07
N LYS A 309 12.18 -5.86 13.66
CA LYS A 309 13.58 -6.05 13.25
C LYS A 309 14.55 -5.07 13.93
N GLU A 310 14.07 -4.38 14.95
CA GLU A 310 14.72 -3.25 15.63
C GLU A 310 16.14 -3.61 16.13
N ASP A 311 16.30 -4.80 16.72
CA ASP A 311 17.58 -5.28 17.24
C ASP A 311 18.69 -5.38 16.17
N PHE A 312 18.33 -5.59 14.91
CA PHE A 312 19.28 -5.73 13.81
C PHE A 312 19.58 -4.40 13.13
N ILE A 313 18.58 -3.53 13.02
CA ILE A 313 18.67 -2.27 12.27
C ILE A 313 19.23 -1.13 13.12
N ARG A 314 18.88 -1.05 14.41
CA ARG A 314 19.25 0.08 15.29
C ARG A 314 20.77 0.30 15.35
N PRO A 315 21.62 -0.74 15.50
CA PRO A 315 23.07 -0.54 15.49
C PRO A 315 23.59 0.05 14.17
N VAL A 316 23.06 -0.40 13.04
CA VAL A 316 23.46 0.10 11.71
C VAL A 316 23.05 1.55 11.51
N LEU A 317 21.83 1.91 11.91
CA LEU A 317 21.34 3.30 11.83
C LEU A 317 22.15 4.22 12.74
N LEU A 318 22.51 3.76 13.93
CA LEU A 318 23.35 4.53 14.85
C LEU A 318 24.75 4.77 14.26
N ASP A 319 25.33 3.78 13.60
CA ASP A 319 26.62 3.91 12.91
C ASP A 319 26.53 4.90 11.74
N ILE A 320 25.46 4.84 10.93
CA ILE A 320 25.22 5.80 9.84
C ILE A 320 25.05 7.22 10.39
N ALA A 321 24.19 7.40 11.39
CA ALA A 321 23.89 8.70 11.98
C ALA A 321 25.14 9.41 12.56
N ARG A 322 26.05 8.62 13.14
CA ARG A 322 27.29 9.11 13.78
C ARG A 322 28.44 9.36 12.81
N ASP A 323 28.41 8.81 11.60
CA ASP A 323 29.52 8.93 10.66
C ASP A 323 29.51 10.27 9.93
N ARG A 324 30.29 11.21 10.43
CA ARG A 324 30.47 12.57 9.85
C ARG A 324 31.12 12.58 8.46
N ALA A 325 31.65 11.45 7.97
CA ALA A 325 32.19 11.37 6.62
C ALA A 325 31.09 11.14 5.57
N LEU A 326 29.89 10.75 6.00
CA LEU A 326 28.75 10.54 5.11
C LEU A 326 28.04 11.84 4.74
N GLU A 327 27.26 11.74 3.69
CA GLU A 327 26.37 12.80 3.26
C GLU A 327 25.37 13.18 4.38
N PRO A 328 25.14 14.48 4.65
CA PRO A 328 24.20 14.96 5.66
C PRO A 328 22.81 14.33 5.60
N LEU A 329 22.23 14.17 4.41
CA LEU A 329 20.88 13.64 4.23
C LEU A 329 20.76 12.19 4.74
N SER A 330 21.71 11.32 4.38
CA SER A 330 21.74 9.93 4.86
C SER A 330 21.79 9.83 6.39
N ARG A 331 22.55 10.72 7.04
CA ARG A 331 22.66 10.77 8.51
C ARG A 331 21.36 11.23 9.16
N VAL A 332 20.74 12.26 8.57
CA VAL A 332 19.45 12.80 9.00
C VAL A 332 18.36 11.73 8.95
N LEU A 333 18.20 11.07 7.80
CA LEU A 333 17.20 10.01 7.64
C LEU A 333 17.44 8.87 8.63
N ALA A 334 18.70 8.48 8.86
CA ALA A 334 19.03 7.46 9.85
C ALA A 334 18.68 7.88 11.29
N MET A 335 18.79 9.16 11.65
CA MET A 335 18.40 9.66 12.98
C MET A 335 16.88 9.63 13.19
N GLU A 336 16.11 10.14 12.22
CA GLU A 336 14.64 10.08 12.24
C GLU A 336 14.16 8.64 12.44
N TRP A 337 14.68 7.75 11.60
CA TRP A 337 14.40 6.32 11.60
C TRP A 337 14.78 5.64 12.92
N LEU A 338 15.95 5.99 13.47
CA LEU A 338 16.40 5.44 14.73
C LEU A 338 15.45 5.85 15.87
N ALA A 339 15.03 7.12 15.93
CA ALA A 339 14.08 7.60 16.93
C ALA A 339 12.71 6.89 16.80
N ASP A 340 12.19 6.78 15.58
CA ASP A 340 10.94 6.09 15.29
C ASP A 340 10.98 4.60 15.62
N SER A 341 12.16 3.97 15.59
CA SER A 341 12.28 2.56 15.96
C SER A 341 12.03 2.30 17.45
N TYR A 342 12.04 3.32 18.32
CA TYR A 342 11.81 3.18 19.77
C TYR A 342 10.34 3.38 20.19
N VAL A 343 9.40 3.55 19.26
CA VAL A 343 8.00 3.93 19.56
C VAL A 343 7.31 2.98 20.58
N ASP A 344 7.61 1.67 20.54
CA ASP A 344 7.05 0.69 21.49
C ASP A 344 7.85 0.53 22.80
N ASP A 345 9.03 1.13 22.87
CA ASP A 345 9.97 1.06 23.99
C ASP A 345 10.49 2.46 24.34
N ALA A 346 9.59 3.30 24.86
CA ALA A 346 9.89 4.63 25.39
C ALA A 346 10.71 4.59 26.71
N GLY A 347 11.67 3.67 26.79
CA GLY A 347 12.58 3.47 27.91
C GLY A 347 13.85 4.32 27.82
N GLU A 348 14.82 4.01 28.69
CA GLU A 348 16.09 4.74 28.83
C GLU A 348 16.87 4.89 27.50
N GLY A 349 16.73 3.92 26.58
CA GLY A 349 17.42 3.96 25.29
C GLY A 349 16.99 5.09 24.35
N LEU A 350 15.70 5.45 24.33
CA LEU A 350 15.21 6.59 23.54
C LEU A 350 15.69 7.91 24.15
N ASP A 351 15.66 8.04 25.48
CA ASP A 351 16.15 9.25 26.15
C ASP A 351 17.64 9.49 25.91
N GLU A 352 18.47 8.44 25.93
CA GLU A 352 19.89 8.53 25.58
C GLU A 352 20.12 8.96 24.12
N LEU A 353 19.30 8.46 23.19
CA LEU A 353 19.33 8.87 21.80
C LEU A 353 18.98 10.35 21.65
N LEU A 354 17.87 10.78 22.24
CA LEU A 354 17.39 12.16 22.13
C LEU A 354 18.37 13.14 22.79
N ASP A 355 19.02 12.76 23.90
CA ASP A 355 20.07 13.57 24.51
C ASP A 355 21.28 13.73 23.58
N TRP A 356 21.67 12.67 22.86
CA TRP A 356 22.70 12.76 21.82
C TRP A 356 22.26 13.64 20.65
N VAL A 357 21.04 13.47 20.14
CA VAL A 357 20.47 14.31 19.05
C VAL A 357 20.44 15.78 19.47
N ALA A 358 20.05 16.10 20.71
CA ALA A 358 20.08 17.45 21.25
C ALA A 358 21.49 18.05 21.26
N SER A 359 22.52 17.24 21.53
CA SER A 359 23.91 17.71 21.46
C SER A 359 24.33 18.16 20.06
N LEU A 360 23.77 17.56 19.00
CA LEU A 360 24.08 17.92 17.61
C LEU A 360 23.55 19.30 17.23
N THR A 361 22.38 19.68 17.76
CA THR A 361 21.75 20.98 17.46
C THR A 361 22.57 22.19 17.95
N THR A 362 23.51 21.96 18.87
CA THR A 362 24.37 23.01 19.48
C THR A 362 25.85 22.88 19.11
N ASP A 363 26.23 21.85 18.34
CA ASP A 363 27.61 21.63 17.93
C ASP A 363 27.95 22.48 16.69
N ALA A 364 28.72 23.55 16.92
CA ALA A 364 29.17 24.44 15.85
C ALA A 364 30.10 23.78 14.80
N SER A 365 30.58 22.57 15.05
CA SER A 365 31.37 21.78 14.09
C SER A 365 30.53 20.82 13.26
N GLU A 366 29.23 20.71 13.53
CA GLU A 366 28.32 19.83 12.82
C GLU A 366 27.80 20.48 11.54
N ASP A 367 27.39 19.64 10.59
CA ASP A 367 26.73 20.11 9.37
C ASP A 367 25.42 20.81 9.71
N ARG A 368 25.13 21.92 9.01
CA ARG A 368 23.94 22.74 9.29
C ARG A 368 22.64 21.96 9.11
N MET A 369 22.53 21.16 8.05
CA MET A 369 21.33 20.35 7.78
C MET A 369 21.13 19.31 8.89
N VAL A 370 22.21 18.67 9.34
CA VAL A 370 22.18 17.70 10.44
C VAL A 370 21.73 18.37 11.74
N ALA A 371 22.26 19.54 12.07
CA ALA A 371 21.90 20.28 13.28
C ALA A 371 20.43 20.75 13.26
N GLU A 372 19.95 21.21 12.10
CA GLU A 372 18.56 21.66 11.89
C GLU A 372 17.56 20.50 12.01
N ILE A 373 17.79 19.39 11.31
CA ILE A 373 16.86 18.25 11.36
C ILE A 373 16.96 17.47 12.68
N ALA A 374 18.12 17.46 13.34
CA ALA A 374 18.21 16.98 14.72
C ALA A 374 17.21 17.70 15.65
N GLY A 375 16.96 19.00 15.42
CA GLY A 375 15.91 19.73 16.13
C GLY A 375 14.50 19.21 15.82
N MET A 376 14.21 18.89 14.56
CA MET A 376 12.92 18.31 14.14
C MET A 376 12.64 16.96 14.81
N VAL A 377 13.64 16.07 14.89
CA VAL A 377 13.52 14.80 15.62
C VAL A 377 13.12 15.01 17.09
N LEU A 378 13.59 16.08 17.74
CA LEU A 378 13.20 16.40 19.12
C LEU A 378 11.81 17.03 19.22
N VAL A 379 11.33 17.70 18.17
CA VAL A 379 9.95 18.20 18.09
C VAL A 379 8.98 17.02 17.98
N ASP A 380 9.30 16.04 17.13
CA ASP A 380 8.50 14.83 16.94
C ASP A 380 8.52 13.88 18.17
N HIS A 381 9.51 14.05 19.05
CA HIS A 381 9.69 13.25 20.26
C HIS A 381 9.83 14.15 21.51
N PRO A 382 8.77 14.87 21.91
CA PRO A 382 8.88 15.98 22.87
C PRO A 382 9.27 15.51 24.26
N ARG A 383 10.22 16.22 24.89
CA ARG A 383 10.58 16.10 26.31
C ARG A 383 10.72 17.47 26.92
N GLU A 384 10.16 17.69 28.11
CA GLU A 384 10.17 19.00 28.80
C GLU A 384 11.57 19.64 28.84
N ARG A 385 12.62 18.83 29.02
CA ARG A 385 14.02 19.28 29.09
C ARG A 385 14.53 19.93 27.80
N PHE A 386 13.94 19.62 26.64
CA PHE A 386 14.34 20.17 25.34
C PHE A 386 13.54 21.41 24.92
N GLN A 387 12.41 21.70 25.57
CA GLN A 387 11.50 22.77 25.16
C GLN A 387 12.19 24.14 25.03
N ALA A 388 13.00 24.53 26.01
CA ALA A 388 13.71 25.82 25.98
C ALA A 388 14.74 25.91 24.85
N LEU A 389 15.40 24.80 24.51
CA LEU A 389 16.35 24.71 23.40
C LEU A 389 15.60 24.86 22.07
N LEU A 390 14.54 24.08 21.87
CA LEU A 390 13.73 24.11 20.65
C LEU A 390 13.10 25.47 20.39
N MET A 391 12.56 26.12 21.43
CA MET A 391 12.02 27.48 21.33
C MET A 391 13.09 28.50 20.92
N SER A 392 14.31 28.38 21.45
CA SER A 392 15.42 29.27 21.08
C SER A 392 15.85 29.07 19.63
N LEU A 393 15.91 27.82 19.16
CA LEU A 393 16.27 27.49 17.78
C LEU A 393 15.19 27.97 16.79
N ALA A 394 13.92 27.67 17.06
CA ALA A 394 12.79 28.11 16.25
C ALA A 394 12.73 29.64 16.11
N THR A 395 12.93 30.38 17.23
CA THR A 395 12.99 31.85 17.21
C THR A 395 14.16 32.36 16.35
N SER A 396 15.30 31.66 16.36
CA SER A 396 16.44 32.01 15.50
C SER A 396 16.10 31.79 14.03
N PHE A 397 15.50 30.65 13.68
CA PHE A 397 15.11 30.34 12.30
C PHE A 397 14.08 31.35 11.75
N GLU A 398 13.10 31.76 12.55
CA GLU A 398 12.11 32.78 12.17
C GLU A 398 12.72 34.19 12.01
N ALA A 399 13.82 34.47 12.69
CA ALA A 399 14.54 35.74 12.59
C ALA A 399 15.50 35.80 11.38
N GLU A 400 15.83 34.65 10.78
CA GLU A 400 16.61 34.54 9.55
C GLU A 400 15.73 34.84 8.31
N ASP A 401 16.35 35.08 7.14
CA ASP A 401 15.63 35.53 5.93
C ASP A 401 14.48 34.55 5.54
N PRO A 402 13.21 35.00 5.47
CA PRO A 402 12.04 34.17 5.14
C PRO A 402 12.14 33.42 3.80
N SER A 403 13.10 33.76 2.95
CA SER A 403 13.33 33.17 1.64
C SER A 403 13.76 31.69 1.65
N PHE A 404 14.17 31.17 2.81
CA PHE A 404 14.77 29.83 2.94
C PHE A 404 13.92 28.81 3.72
N GLY A 405 12.89 29.24 4.45
CA GLY A 405 12.03 28.37 5.25
C GLY A 405 12.73 27.89 6.54
N ALA A 406 12.00 27.90 7.66
CA ALA A 406 12.49 27.34 8.91
C ALA A 406 12.24 25.81 8.93
N PRO A 407 13.16 24.98 9.46
CA PRO A 407 12.94 23.54 9.64
C PRO A 407 11.69 23.25 10.48
N TYR A 408 11.46 24.08 11.51
CA TYR A 408 10.27 24.12 12.35
C TYR A 408 10.12 25.52 12.95
N SER A 409 8.90 25.89 13.28
CA SER A 409 8.50 27.20 13.80
C SER A 409 8.28 27.19 15.31
N VAL A 410 8.12 28.38 15.90
CA VAL A 410 7.73 28.52 17.31
C VAL A 410 6.36 27.87 17.53
N ALA A 411 5.46 27.98 16.56
CA ALA A 411 4.14 27.36 16.62
C ALA A 411 4.22 25.82 16.63
N ASP A 412 5.11 25.22 15.85
CA ASP A 412 5.31 23.77 15.82
C ASP A 412 5.81 23.27 17.18
N VAL A 413 6.76 23.99 17.80
CA VAL A 413 7.23 23.67 19.15
C VAL A 413 6.10 23.84 20.18
N GLU A 414 5.38 24.95 20.18
CA GLU A 414 4.25 25.16 21.09
C GLU A 414 3.18 24.06 20.95
N GLN A 415 2.91 23.62 19.72
CA GLN A 415 1.98 22.53 19.42
C GLN A 415 2.47 21.18 19.94
N ALA A 416 3.74 20.83 19.71
CA ALA A 416 4.36 19.58 20.19
C ALA A 416 4.35 19.46 21.73
N PHE A 417 4.37 20.59 22.45
CA PHE A 417 4.30 20.63 23.92
C PHE A 417 2.90 20.94 24.48
N SER A 418 1.85 20.92 23.65
CA SER A 418 0.49 21.20 24.10
C SER A 418 -0.26 19.95 24.59
N ASP A 419 -1.19 20.11 25.55
CA ASP A 419 -2.07 19.04 26.05
C ASP A 419 -3.15 18.61 25.01
N SER A 420 -3.12 19.17 23.80
CA SER A 420 -4.14 18.91 22.78
C SER A 420 -3.89 17.56 22.14
N PRO A 421 -4.87 16.64 22.06
CA PRO A 421 -4.68 15.38 21.38
C PRO A 421 -4.39 15.65 19.91
N GLN A 422 -3.15 15.44 19.50
CA GLN A 422 -2.80 15.47 18.10
C GLN A 422 -3.51 14.30 17.41
N ARG A 423 -4.12 14.54 16.25
CA ARG A 423 -4.60 13.44 15.40
C ARG A 423 -3.38 12.95 14.63
N PRO A 424 -2.86 11.78 14.97
CA PRO A 424 -1.57 11.39 14.46
C PRO A 424 -1.71 10.91 13.01
N PHE A 425 -0.85 11.39 12.13
CA PHE A 425 -0.79 11.05 10.71
C PHE A 425 -0.34 9.60 10.55
N GLN A 426 -1.22 8.74 10.05
CA GLN A 426 -0.90 7.38 9.67
C GLN A 426 -0.63 7.36 8.16
N PRO A 427 0.64 7.25 7.72
CA PRO A 427 0.90 7.05 6.30
C PRO A 427 0.26 5.74 5.85
N PRO A 428 -0.16 5.63 4.58
CA PRO A 428 -0.69 4.39 4.05
C PRO A 428 0.32 3.26 4.23
N HIS A 429 -0.18 2.02 4.28
CA HIS A 429 0.71 0.88 4.45
C HIS A 429 1.71 0.81 3.28
N PHE A 430 3.01 0.58 3.51
CA PHE A 430 4.04 0.67 2.45
C PHE A 430 3.81 -0.24 1.22
N LEU A 431 3.07 -1.33 1.40
CA LEU A 431 2.63 -2.20 0.29
C LEU A 431 1.57 -1.55 -0.63
N SER A 432 1.02 -0.38 -0.26
CA SER A 432 0.18 0.45 -1.13
C SER A 432 0.94 0.91 -2.37
N PHE A 433 2.27 0.97 -2.29
CA PHE A 433 3.14 1.20 -3.43
C PHE A 433 2.80 0.29 -4.62
N TYR A 434 2.34 -0.95 -4.37
CA TYR A 434 2.04 -1.92 -5.42
C TYR A 434 0.56 -1.92 -5.84
N ASN A 435 -0.22 -0.94 -5.37
CA ASN A 435 -1.62 -0.83 -5.73
C ASN A 435 -1.74 -0.47 -7.21
N PRO A 436 -2.64 -1.10 -7.96
CA PRO A 436 -2.83 -0.82 -9.38
C PRO A 436 -3.06 0.68 -9.65
N ILE A 437 -3.85 1.35 -8.80
CA ILE A 437 -4.13 2.79 -8.91
C ILE A 437 -2.85 3.62 -8.69
N GLU A 438 -2.14 3.37 -7.59
CA GLU A 438 -0.87 4.04 -7.24
C GLU A 438 0.21 3.84 -8.31
N ILE A 439 0.33 2.63 -8.87
CA ILE A 439 1.22 2.34 -10.00
C ILE A 439 0.88 3.27 -11.17
N ARG A 440 -0.40 3.42 -11.50
CA ARG A 440 -0.84 4.22 -12.65
C ARG A 440 -0.70 5.71 -12.42
N GLU A 441 -0.98 6.20 -11.21
CA GLU A 441 -0.68 7.58 -10.80
C GLU A 441 0.80 7.90 -10.96
N ARG A 442 1.69 6.98 -10.55
CA ARG A 442 3.14 7.12 -10.77
C ARG A 442 3.50 7.16 -12.25
N GLN A 443 2.93 6.28 -13.08
CA GLN A 443 3.17 6.28 -14.52
C GLN A 443 2.74 7.61 -15.17
N LEU A 444 1.57 8.12 -14.81
CA LEU A 444 1.06 9.39 -15.34
C LEU A 444 1.94 10.56 -14.95
N ARG A 445 2.38 10.60 -13.70
CA ARG A 445 3.35 11.59 -13.23
C ARG A 445 4.63 11.56 -14.07
N TRP A 446 5.19 10.37 -14.33
CA TRP A 446 6.40 10.25 -15.15
C TRP A 446 6.20 10.67 -16.61
N GLN A 447 5.03 10.39 -17.19
CA GLN A 447 4.70 10.84 -18.53
C GLN A 447 4.60 12.37 -18.58
N GLY A 448 3.98 13.00 -17.58
CA GLY A 448 3.95 14.45 -17.43
C GLY A 448 5.35 15.06 -17.34
N GLU A 449 6.21 14.49 -16.48
CA GLU A 449 7.60 14.91 -16.30
C GLU A 449 8.43 14.76 -17.59
N ARG A 450 8.23 13.69 -18.36
CA ARG A 450 8.91 13.45 -19.65
C ARG A 450 8.38 14.31 -20.79
N GLY A 451 7.11 14.69 -20.76
CA GLY A 451 6.42 15.49 -21.77
C GLY A 451 6.79 16.98 -21.77
N GLY A 452 7.60 17.43 -20.82
CA GLY A 452 8.00 18.83 -20.70
C GLY A 452 6.90 19.76 -20.17
N PHE A 453 5.80 19.19 -19.66
CA PHE A 453 4.87 19.92 -18.80
C PHE A 453 5.59 20.25 -17.49
N GLY A 454 5.39 21.48 -17.01
CA GLY A 454 6.01 21.88 -15.74
C GLY A 454 5.45 21.04 -14.60
N ASP A 455 6.21 20.88 -13.52
CA ASP A 455 5.71 20.33 -12.25
C ASP A 455 4.45 21.06 -11.74
N ASP A 456 4.15 22.24 -12.30
CA ASP A 456 3.05 23.13 -11.95
C ASP A 456 1.75 22.83 -12.74
N ASP A 457 1.79 22.00 -13.79
CA ASP A 457 0.62 21.65 -14.63
C ASP A 457 -0.17 20.44 -14.09
N PHE A 458 0.46 19.62 -13.24
CA PHE A 458 -0.18 18.49 -12.53
C PHE A 458 0.09 18.65 -11.03
N GLY A 459 -0.97 18.83 -10.23
CA GLY A 459 -0.87 18.87 -8.77
C GLY A 459 -0.37 17.55 -8.17
N ASP A 460 -0.10 17.51 -6.86
CA ASP A 460 0.33 16.27 -6.17
C ASP A 460 -0.70 15.15 -6.23
N ASP A 461 -1.94 15.55 -6.45
CA ASP A 461 -3.05 14.70 -6.78
C ASP A 461 -3.38 14.90 -8.28
N VAL A 462 -2.62 14.20 -9.13
CA VAL A 462 -2.70 14.30 -10.60
C VAL A 462 -4.12 13.96 -11.10
N LEU A 463 -4.89 13.20 -10.32
CA LEU A 463 -6.18 12.62 -10.72
C LEU A 463 -7.36 13.07 -9.85
N GLY A 464 -7.16 13.95 -8.87
CA GLY A 464 -8.23 14.42 -7.97
C GLY A 464 -8.68 13.38 -6.94
N ILE A 465 -7.85 12.36 -6.74
CA ILE A 465 -8.01 11.25 -5.81
C ILE A 465 -7.12 11.54 -4.60
N GLY A 466 -7.62 12.35 -3.68
CA GLY A 466 -6.98 12.45 -2.37
C GLY A 466 -6.87 11.06 -1.75
N GLN A 467 -5.84 10.80 -0.94
CA GLN A 467 -5.76 9.59 -0.11
C GLN A 467 -7.07 9.33 0.67
N ASP A 468 -7.81 10.41 0.96
CA ASP A 468 -9.11 10.42 1.63
C ASP A 468 -10.31 10.05 0.72
N ALA A 469 -10.23 10.23 -0.61
CA ALA A 469 -11.36 10.10 -1.55
C ALA A 469 -11.69 8.65 -1.93
N LEU A 470 -10.75 7.73 -1.77
CA LEU A 470 -10.93 6.31 -2.08
C LEU A 470 -11.47 5.49 -0.88
N GLY A 471 -11.79 6.15 0.25
CA GLY A 471 -12.29 5.45 1.43
C GLY A 471 -11.32 4.39 1.97
N TRP A 472 -10.01 4.51 1.70
CA TRP A 472 -8.98 3.76 2.43
C TRP A 472 -8.92 4.33 3.84
N GLU A 473 -9.95 4.09 4.63
CA GLU A 473 -9.82 4.24 6.06
C GLU A 473 -8.62 3.40 6.47
N ASN A 474 -7.72 3.99 7.27
CA ASN A 474 -6.54 3.35 7.86
C ASN A 474 -6.88 2.16 8.78
N GLU A 475 -8.08 1.59 8.66
CA GLU A 475 -8.59 0.50 9.43
C GLU A 475 -8.22 -0.83 8.76
N THR A 476 -7.11 -1.37 9.26
CA THR A 476 -6.87 -2.80 9.42
C THR A 476 -7.10 -3.65 8.16
N LEU A 477 -6.12 -3.61 7.26
CA LEU A 477 -5.70 -4.84 6.58
C LEU A 477 -5.56 -5.96 7.63
N PRO A 478 -6.24 -7.11 7.53
CA PRO A 478 -5.95 -8.25 8.37
C PRO A 478 -4.65 -8.91 7.91
N LEU A 479 -3.54 -8.22 8.17
CA LEU A 479 -2.22 -8.83 8.30
C LEU A 479 -2.05 -9.24 9.77
N PRO A 480 -1.19 -10.21 10.11
CA PRO A 480 -1.21 -10.89 11.41
C PRO A 480 -0.77 -10.04 12.62
N PHE A 481 -0.77 -8.69 12.54
CA PHE A 481 -0.01 -7.82 13.42
C PHE A 481 -0.82 -6.63 13.92
N ASP A 482 -0.72 -6.38 15.22
CA ASP A 482 -1.36 -5.25 15.89
C ASP A 482 -0.60 -3.94 15.65
N THR A 483 -1.40 -2.92 15.32
CA THR A 483 -1.15 -1.47 15.23
C THR A 483 -0.25 -0.93 14.11
N PRO A 484 -0.79 -0.11 13.17
CA PRO A 484 0.01 0.66 12.22
C PRO A 484 0.81 1.76 12.94
N TYR A 485 1.98 2.08 12.38
CA TYR A 485 2.80 3.21 12.81
C TYR A 485 2.08 4.54 12.63
N VAL A 486 2.29 5.46 13.56
CA VAL A 486 1.52 6.68 13.69
C VAL A 486 2.49 7.86 13.94
N ARG A 487 2.62 8.78 12.98
CA ARG A 487 3.40 10.03 13.13
C ARG A 487 2.57 11.07 13.85
N GLU A 488 3.18 11.95 14.65
CA GLU A 488 2.44 13.08 15.25
C GLU A 488 2.09 14.15 14.18
N HIS A 489 2.91 14.28 13.13
CA HIS A 489 2.74 15.26 12.05
C HIS A 489 2.74 14.61 10.64
N PRO A 490 2.06 15.21 9.64
CA PRO A 490 2.19 14.79 8.24
C PRO A 490 3.62 15.01 7.76
N LYS A 491 4.28 13.96 7.25
CA LYS A 491 5.58 14.12 6.59
C LYS A 491 5.34 14.82 5.26
N VAL A 492 5.84 16.05 5.12
CA VAL A 492 5.78 16.80 3.85
C VAL A 492 6.60 16.02 2.81
N GLY A 493 5.90 15.38 1.89
CA GLY A 493 6.49 14.70 0.75
C GLY A 493 7.30 15.67 -0.10
N ARG A 494 8.35 15.17 -0.76
CA ARG A 494 9.18 15.96 -1.70
C ARG A 494 8.33 16.73 -2.72
N ASN A 495 7.17 16.21 -3.10
CA ASN A 495 6.32 16.84 -4.09
C ASN A 495 5.24 17.74 -3.49
N ASP A 496 4.83 17.49 -2.24
CA ASP A 496 3.78 18.23 -1.52
C ASP A 496 3.94 19.76 -1.58
N PRO A 497 2.85 20.53 -1.47
CA PRO A 497 2.92 21.98 -1.40
C PRO A 497 3.81 22.39 -0.23
N CYS A 498 4.89 23.14 -0.47
CA CYS A 498 5.84 23.44 0.59
C CYS A 498 5.12 24.19 1.72
N PRO A 499 5.27 23.73 2.98
CA PRO A 499 4.62 24.33 4.16
C PRO A 499 4.96 25.81 4.37
N CYS A 500 5.97 26.34 3.69
CA CYS A 500 6.28 27.77 3.68
C CYS A 500 5.22 28.65 3.00
N GLY A 501 4.13 28.07 2.49
CA GLY A 501 3.02 28.80 1.88
C GLY A 501 3.33 29.38 0.49
N SER A 502 4.42 28.92 -0.14
CA SER A 502 4.85 29.41 -1.46
C SER A 502 4.02 28.90 -2.63
N GLY A 503 3.21 27.86 -2.40
CA GLY A 503 2.46 27.14 -3.45
C GLY A 503 3.34 26.31 -4.38
N ARG A 504 4.61 26.05 -4.02
CA ARG A 504 5.57 25.25 -4.82
C ARG A 504 5.86 23.92 -4.14
N LYS A 505 6.17 22.88 -4.92
CA LYS A 505 6.60 21.56 -4.41
C LYS A 505 7.77 21.65 -3.44
N TYR A 506 7.76 20.89 -2.35
CA TYR A 506 8.79 20.91 -1.30
C TYR A 506 10.22 20.77 -1.88
N LYS A 507 10.43 19.83 -2.82
CA LYS A 507 11.68 19.57 -3.56
C LYS A 507 12.17 20.74 -4.40
N LYS A 508 11.28 21.60 -4.87
CA LYS A 508 11.62 22.79 -5.71
C LYS A 508 11.59 24.09 -4.93
N CYS A 509 11.21 24.03 -3.67
CA CYS A 509 11.17 25.18 -2.80
C CYS A 509 12.21 25.06 -1.68
N CYS A 510 11.90 24.21 -0.71
CA CYS A 510 12.54 24.18 0.60
C CYS A 510 13.64 23.10 0.65
N MET A 511 13.53 22.05 -0.17
CA MET A 511 14.50 20.95 -0.24
C MET A 511 15.48 21.02 -1.42
N GLY A 512 15.17 21.78 -2.48
CA GLY A 512 16.02 21.89 -3.69
C GLY A 512 17.07 22.99 -3.66
N LYS A 513 17.33 23.59 -2.50
CA LYS A 513 18.28 24.71 -2.36
C LYS A 513 19.40 24.29 -1.42
N THR A 514 20.46 23.71 -1.97
CA THR A 514 21.79 23.58 -1.31
C THR A 514 22.33 24.93 -0.88
#